data_AF-A0A7C6F2F7-F1
#
_entry.id   AF-A0A7C6F2F7-F1
#
_cell.length_a   1.000
_cell.length_b   1.000
_cell.length_c   1.000
_cell.angle_alpha   90.00
_cell.angle_beta   90.00
_cell.angle_gamma   90.00
#
_symmetry.space_group_name_H-M   'P 1'
#
loop_
_entity.id
_entity.type
_entity.pdbx_description
1 polymer ?
#
loop_
_entity_poly.entity_id
_entity_poly.type
_entity_poly.pdbx_seq_one_letter_code
_entity_poly.pdbx_strand_id
1 'polypeptide(L)'
;MMGAACISEILAHHDHTEYSIWNRRSRQGLIALGVDESDLPKSAQISGAQYAAYCKLAQDVRSQVAEVDPLFDDLVKLDFLLYYIALEEMGSDTAAEASVTMQSEGENFEHDVVVDQVIELGDGLGFEVQKEFSVMPGCRIDAIWRSRVANLGTICYAFEVHRKGSRDSTILNLQRIRRDPTIQKVVIVSSKDELDRFKREISSLDEGFRNAVGYFEVRDLQRALCHVQGLKEILNALGLLISGAG
;
A
#
# COMPACT_ATOMS: atom_id res chain seq x y z
N MET A 1 -11.06 -15.26 10.30
CA MET A 1 -12.19 -15.31 9.34
C MET A 1 -11.57 -15.12 7.96
N MET A 2 -11.87 -15.98 6.98
CA MET A 2 -11.29 -15.82 5.63
C MET A 2 -11.77 -14.50 5.01
N GLY A 3 -10.85 -13.74 4.40
CA GLY A 3 -11.16 -12.47 3.74
C GLY A 3 -11.82 -12.67 2.37
N ALA A 4 -12.38 -11.59 1.80
CA ALA A 4 -13.07 -11.65 0.52
C ALA A 4 -12.17 -12.18 -0.62
N ALA A 5 -10.88 -11.86 -0.62
CA ALA A 5 -9.92 -12.37 -1.61
C ALA A 5 -9.80 -13.91 -1.57
N CYS A 6 -9.53 -14.48 -0.39
CA CYS A 6 -9.42 -15.93 -0.22
C CYS A 6 -10.73 -16.66 -0.57
N ILE A 7 -11.88 -16.08 -0.21
CA ILE A 7 -13.18 -16.65 -0.60
C ILE A 7 -13.38 -16.59 -2.12
N SER A 8 -13.01 -15.48 -2.76
CA SER A 8 -13.13 -15.34 -4.22
C SER A 8 -12.24 -16.32 -4.99
N GLU A 9 -11.05 -16.65 -4.48
CA GLU A 9 -10.19 -17.68 -5.09
C GLU A 9 -10.81 -19.07 -5.00
N ILE A 10 -11.40 -19.43 -3.84
CA ILE A 10 -12.10 -20.71 -3.68
C ILE A 10 -13.28 -20.81 -4.66
N LEU A 11 -14.04 -19.72 -4.82
CA LEU A 11 -15.16 -19.66 -5.76
C LEU A 11 -14.69 -19.72 -7.21
N ALA A 12 -13.65 -18.97 -7.57
CA ALA A 12 -13.06 -19.00 -8.90
C ALA A 12 -12.50 -20.38 -9.24
N HIS A 13 -11.96 -21.13 -8.28
CA HIS A 13 -11.52 -22.51 -8.48
C HIS A 13 -12.70 -23.48 -8.67
N HIS A 14 -13.85 -23.19 -8.07
CA HIS A 14 -15.06 -24.00 -8.24
C HIS A 14 -15.69 -23.80 -9.62
N ASP A 15 -15.83 -22.55 -10.07
CA ASP A 15 -16.32 -22.23 -11.42
C ASP A 15 -15.57 -21.03 -12.01
N HIS A 16 -14.69 -21.35 -12.96
CA HIS A 16 -13.78 -20.40 -13.60
C HIS A 16 -14.50 -19.45 -14.57
N THR A 17 -15.76 -19.72 -14.91
CA THR A 17 -16.55 -18.90 -15.84
C THR A 17 -17.53 -17.97 -15.12
N GLU A 18 -17.94 -18.35 -13.91
CA GLU A 18 -18.89 -17.58 -13.10
C GLU A 18 -18.21 -16.62 -12.12
N TYR A 19 -17.13 -17.05 -11.47
CA TYR A 19 -16.53 -16.31 -10.36
C TYR A 19 -15.16 -15.74 -10.69
N SER A 20 -15.02 -14.42 -10.54
CA SER A 20 -13.75 -13.72 -10.74
C SER A 20 -12.99 -13.58 -9.42
N ILE A 21 -11.66 -13.71 -9.47
CA ILE A 21 -10.81 -13.43 -8.31
C ILE A 21 -10.89 -11.92 -8.00
N TRP A 22 -11.11 -11.60 -6.71
CA TRP A 22 -11.11 -10.24 -6.19
C TRP A 22 -9.85 -10.00 -5.37
N ASN A 23 -8.93 -9.20 -5.91
CA ASN A 23 -7.79 -8.70 -5.19
C ASN A 23 -7.36 -7.34 -5.73
N ARG A 24 -6.36 -6.72 -5.09
CA ARG A 24 -5.85 -5.41 -5.50
C ARG A 24 -5.30 -5.40 -6.94
N ARG A 25 -4.63 -6.48 -7.37
CA ARG A 25 -4.04 -6.59 -8.71
C ARG A 25 -5.11 -6.69 -9.79
N SER A 26 -6.13 -7.52 -9.59
CA SER A 26 -7.27 -7.63 -10.51
C SER A 26 -7.97 -6.27 -10.66
N ARG A 27 -8.18 -5.54 -9.54
CA ARG A 27 -8.71 -4.17 -9.58
C ARG A 27 -7.83 -3.22 -10.39
N GLN A 28 -6.52 -3.20 -10.14
CA GLN A 28 -5.58 -2.34 -10.86
C GLN A 28 -5.53 -2.64 -12.35
N GLY A 29 -5.51 -3.92 -12.74
CA GLY A 29 -5.53 -4.33 -14.13
C GLY A 29 -6.80 -3.89 -14.85
N LEU A 30 -7.96 -3.94 -14.18
CA LEU A 30 -9.23 -3.47 -14.77
C LEU A 30 -9.21 -1.97 -15.03
N ILE A 31 -8.66 -1.20 -14.09
CA ILE A 31 -8.50 0.26 -14.25
C ILE A 31 -7.57 0.56 -15.42
N ALA A 32 -6.46 -0.16 -15.54
CA ALA A 32 -5.51 -0.01 -16.64
C ALA A 32 -6.12 -0.40 -18.00
N LEU A 33 -7.08 -1.32 -18.03
CA LEU A 33 -7.89 -1.62 -19.23
C LEU A 33 -8.96 -0.55 -19.54
N GLY A 34 -9.12 0.47 -18.69
CA GLY A 34 -10.04 1.58 -18.89
C GLY A 34 -11.39 1.44 -18.19
N VAL A 35 -11.54 0.49 -17.25
CA VAL A 35 -12.73 0.41 -16.39
C VAL A 35 -12.73 1.56 -15.39
N ASP A 36 -13.85 2.27 -15.28
CA ASP A 36 -13.98 3.40 -14.35
C ASP A 36 -13.88 2.92 -12.89
N GLU A 37 -13.06 3.64 -12.09
CA GLU A 37 -12.86 3.31 -10.69
C GLU A 37 -14.14 3.35 -9.84
N SER A 38 -15.15 4.11 -10.27
CA SER A 38 -16.43 4.24 -9.59
C SER A 38 -17.31 3.00 -9.72
N ASP A 39 -17.09 2.18 -10.77
CA ASP A 39 -17.79 0.91 -11.00
C ASP A 39 -17.16 -0.26 -10.23
N LEU A 40 -15.97 -0.06 -9.67
CA LEU A 40 -15.23 -1.07 -8.92
C LEU A 40 -15.46 -0.94 -7.41
N PRO A 41 -15.48 -2.05 -6.66
CA PRO A 41 -15.45 -1.99 -5.21
C PRO A 41 -14.23 -1.20 -4.70
N LYS A 42 -14.47 -0.36 -3.69
CA LYS A 42 -13.45 0.56 -3.15
C LYS A 42 -12.64 -0.01 -1.99
N SER A 43 -13.12 -1.11 -1.39
CA SER A 43 -12.55 -1.74 -0.19
C SER A 43 -12.10 -3.15 -0.51
N ALA A 44 -11.02 -3.62 0.11
CA ALA A 44 -10.58 -5.01 0.00
C ALA A 44 -11.64 -5.97 0.56
N GLN A 45 -12.36 -5.55 1.60
CA GLN A 45 -13.47 -6.30 2.14
C GLN A 45 -14.79 -5.83 1.52
N ILE A 46 -15.43 -6.72 0.79
CA ILE A 46 -16.65 -6.45 0.02
C ILE A 46 -17.78 -7.34 0.50
N SER A 47 -19.00 -6.83 0.40
CA SER A 47 -20.21 -7.64 0.61
C SER A 47 -20.43 -8.62 -0.55
N GLY A 48 -21.20 -9.67 -0.33
CA GLY A 48 -21.57 -10.61 -1.41
C GLY A 48 -22.28 -9.92 -2.59
N ALA A 49 -23.05 -8.86 -2.34
CA ALA A 49 -23.70 -8.08 -3.39
C ALA A 49 -22.69 -7.30 -4.25
N GLN A 50 -21.68 -6.70 -3.62
CA GLN A 50 -20.58 -6.04 -4.32
C GLN A 50 -19.73 -7.04 -5.12
N TYR A 51 -19.48 -8.22 -4.56
CA TYR A 51 -18.77 -9.29 -5.26
C TYR A 51 -19.55 -9.79 -6.48
N ALA A 52 -20.87 -10.00 -6.36
CA ALA A 52 -21.70 -10.41 -7.49
C ALA A 52 -21.73 -9.35 -8.60
N ALA A 53 -21.74 -8.06 -8.26
CA ALA A 53 -21.63 -6.98 -9.24
C ALA A 53 -20.26 -6.97 -9.92
N TYR A 54 -19.19 -7.18 -9.15
CA TYR A 54 -17.83 -7.31 -9.67
C TYR A 54 -17.68 -8.50 -10.64
N CYS A 55 -18.23 -9.67 -10.33
CA CYS A 55 -18.17 -10.83 -11.23
C CYS A 55 -18.85 -10.53 -12.58
N LYS A 56 -20.00 -9.84 -12.57
CA LYS A 56 -20.68 -9.45 -13.81
C LYS A 56 -19.82 -8.51 -14.65
N LEU A 57 -19.24 -7.48 -14.02
CA LEU A 57 -18.33 -6.56 -14.69
C LEU A 57 -17.12 -7.31 -15.29
N ALA A 58 -16.53 -8.25 -14.54
CA ALA A 58 -15.41 -9.06 -15.03
C ALA A 58 -15.81 -9.96 -16.21
N GLN A 59 -17.04 -10.51 -16.20
CA GLN A 59 -17.58 -11.28 -17.33
C GLN A 59 -17.77 -10.41 -18.58
N ASP A 60 -18.25 -9.17 -18.40
CA ASP A 60 -18.42 -8.21 -19.51
C ASP A 60 -17.06 -7.84 -20.11
N VAL A 61 -16.06 -7.56 -19.27
CA VAL A 61 -14.68 -7.30 -19.71
C VAL A 61 -14.08 -8.51 -20.40
N ARG A 62 -14.23 -9.71 -19.83
CA ARG A 62 -13.74 -10.96 -20.44
C ARG A 62 -14.37 -11.20 -21.81
N SER A 63 -15.64 -10.86 -21.98
CA SER A 63 -16.33 -10.96 -23.28
C SER A 63 -15.71 -10.02 -24.31
N GLN A 64 -15.42 -8.78 -23.93
CA GLN A 64 -14.74 -7.81 -24.81
C GLN A 64 -13.31 -8.24 -25.16
N VAL A 65 -12.55 -8.76 -24.19
CA VAL A 65 -11.20 -9.30 -24.46
C VAL A 65 -11.27 -10.51 -25.40
N ALA A 66 -12.26 -11.38 -25.22
CA ALA A 66 -12.45 -12.56 -26.06
C ALA A 66 -12.80 -12.25 -27.52
N GLU A 67 -13.33 -11.05 -27.82
CA GLU A 67 -13.52 -10.58 -29.20
C GLU A 67 -12.19 -10.33 -29.92
N VAL A 68 -11.15 -9.95 -29.17
CA VAL A 68 -9.80 -9.72 -29.70
C VAL A 68 -8.97 -11.00 -29.70
N ASP A 69 -9.02 -11.74 -28.58
CA ASP A 69 -8.31 -13.02 -28.43
C ASP A 69 -9.23 -14.08 -27.79
N PRO A 70 -9.77 -15.02 -28.59
CA PRO A 70 -10.64 -16.09 -28.11
C PRO A 70 -10.03 -17.01 -27.05
N LEU A 71 -8.71 -16.98 -26.83
CA LEU A 71 -8.05 -17.76 -25.77
C LEU A 71 -8.51 -17.39 -24.37
N PHE A 72 -9.00 -16.16 -24.17
CA PHE A 72 -9.63 -15.71 -22.94
C PHE A 72 -11.05 -16.27 -22.86
N ASP A 73 -11.17 -17.57 -22.62
CA ASP A 73 -12.44 -18.32 -22.50
C ASP A 73 -12.99 -18.42 -21.06
N ASP A 74 -12.19 -18.04 -20.06
CA ASP A 74 -12.51 -18.07 -18.63
C ASP A 74 -11.99 -16.83 -17.89
N LEU A 75 -12.45 -16.64 -16.65
CA LEU A 75 -12.11 -15.50 -15.80
C LEU A 75 -10.73 -15.64 -15.14
N VAL A 76 -10.18 -16.85 -15.06
CA VAL A 76 -8.83 -17.08 -14.51
C VAL A 76 -7.77 -16.56 -15.47
N LYS A 77 -7.95 -16.80 -16.77
CA LYS A 77 -7.10 -16.25 -17.84
C LYS A 77 -7.21 -14.73 -17.89
N LEU A 78 -8.43 -14.18 -17.73
CA LEU A 78 -8.60 -12.74 -17.58
C LEU A 78 -7.79 -12.24 -16.37
N ASP A 79 -7.88 -12.89 -15.22
CA ASP A 79 -7.13 -12.50 -14.01
C ASP A 79 -5.61 -12.49 -14.25
N PHE A 80 -5.06 -13.46 -14.98
CA PHE A 80 -3.65 -13.45 -15.39
C PHE A 80 -3.29 -12.23 -16.26
N LEU A 81 -4.14 -11.85 -17.21
CA LEU A 81 -3.93 -10.66 -18.03
C LEU A 81 -3.99 -9.39 -17.17
N LEU A 82 -4.98 -9.29 -16.29
CA LEU A 82 -5.12 -8.14 -15.37
C LEU A 82 -3.88 -8.02 -14.47
N TYR A 83 -3.37 -9.14 -13.97
CA TYR A 83 -2.13 -9.19 -13.22
C TYR A 83 -0.93 -8.69 -14.03
N TYR A 84 -0.78 -9.16 -15.28
CA TYR A 84 0.30 -8.73 -16.17
C TYR A 84 0.25 -7.22 -16.46
N ILE A 85 -0.93 -6.70 -16.82
CA ILE A 85 -1.12 -5.27 -17.08
C ILE A 85 -0.83 -4.44 -15.83
N ALA A 86 -1.31 -4.90 -14.67
CA ALA A 86 -1.03 -4.25 -13.40
C ALA A 86 0.46 -4.25 -13.03
N LEU A 87 1.26 -5.19 -13.54
CA LEU A 87 2.72 -5.18 -13.37
C LEU A 87 3.40 -4.22 -14.35
N GLU A 88 3.00 -4.22 -15.62
CA GLU A 88 3.56 -3.35 -16.66
C GLU A 88 3.36 -1.87 -16.35
N GLU A 89 2.18 -1.48 -15.87
CA GLU A 89 1.89 -0.11 -15.39
C GLU A 89 2.76 0.28 -14.18
N MET A 90 3.21 -0.67 -13.36
CA MET A 90 4.17 -0.37 -12.28
C MET A 90 5.63 -0.36 -12.75
N GLY A 91 5.94 -0.91 -13.92
CA GLY A 91 7.28 -0.95 -14.52
C GLY A 91 7.56 0.18 -15.52
N SER A 92 6.53 0.75 -16.14
CA SER A 92 6.62 1.82 -17.14
C SER A 92 7.05 3.18 -16.57
N ASP A 93 6.99 3.35 -15.24
CA ASP A 93 7.54 4.52 -14.51
C ASP A 93 9.07 4.67 -14.63
N THR A 94 9.77 3.73 -15.28
CA THR A 94 11.22 3.80 -15.52
C THR A 94 11.63 4.34 -16.90
N ALA A 95 10.69 4.65 -17.81
CA ALA A 95 11.04 5.04 -19.19
C ALA A 95 10.29 6.26 -19.78
N ALA A 96 9.36 6.89 -19.05
CA ALA A 96 8.55 7.99 -19.58
C ALA A 96 8.79 9.34 -18.89
N GLU A 97 10.05 9.79 -18.84
CA GLU A 97 10.33 11.23 -18.74
C GLU A 97 10.20 11.88 -20.13
N ALA A 98 8.98 12.12 -20.59
CA ALA A 98 8.68 13.16 -21.57
C ALA A 98 7.18 13.45 -21.65
N SER A 99 6.80 14.56 -21.02
CA SER A 99 5.63 15.38 -21.36
C SER A 99 4.25 14.72 -21.32
N VAL A 100 3.60 14.74 -20.17
CA VAL A 100 2.27 15.38 -20.03
C VAL A 100 2.19 16.00 -18.64
N THR A 101 1.97 17.32 -18.59
CA THR A 101 1.46 18.01 -17.41
C THR A 101 0.02 17.51 -17.17
N MET A 102 -0.13 16.35 -16.52
CA MET A 102 -1.42 15.94 -16.00
C MET A 102 -1.55 16.44 -14.56
N GLN A 103 -2.65 17.13 -14.36
CA GLN A 103 -3.06 17.74 -13.12
C GLN A 103 -3.01 16.71 -12.00
N SER A 104 -2.48 17.14 -10.86
CA SER A 104 -2.50 16.44 -9.58
C SER A 104 -3.95 16.21 -9.14
N GLU A 105 -4.60 15.17 -9.63
CA GLU A 105 -5.73 14.57 -8.94
C GLU A 105 -5.15 13.73 -7.81
N GLY A 106 -5.22 14.29 -6.60
CA GLY A 106 -4.56 13.76 -5.42
C GLY A 106 -4.83 12.28 -5.24
N GLU A 107 -3.75 11.49 -5.18
CA GLU A 107 -3.80 10.06 -4.96
C GLU A 107 -4.67 9.74 -3.75
N ASN A 108 -5.84 9.18 -4.01
CA ASN A 108 -6.84 8.93 -3.00
C ASN A 108 -6.58 7.59 -2.32
N PHE A 109 -5.45 7.48 -1.61
CA PHE A 109 -5.08 6.25 -0.88
C PHE A 109 -5.92 6.06 0.39
N GLU A 110 -6.15 4.82 0.80
CA GLU A 110 -6.86 4.49 2.04
C GLU A 110 -5.91 4.54 3.24
N HIS A 111 -6.30 5.24 4.31
CA HIS A 111 -5.44 5.50 5.47
C HIS A 111 -5.00 4.19 6.12
N ASP A 112 -5.96 3.35 6.52
CA ASP A 112 -5.67 2.13 7.28
C ASP A 112 -4.86 1.12 6.45
N VAL A 113 -5.08 1.09 5.13
CA VAL A 113 -4.29 0.28 4.20
C VAL A 113 -2.83 0.74 4.17
N VAL A 114 -2.58 2.05 4.12
CA VAL A 114 -1.21 2.57 4.14
C VAL A 114 -0.55 2.32 5.50
N VAL A 115 -1.30 2.41 6.60
CA VAL A 115 -0.77 2.02 7.93
C VAL A 115 -0.34 0.55 7.93
N ASP A 116 -1.18 -0.35 7.40
CA ASP A 116 -0.85 -1.77 7.31
C ASP A 116 0.37 -2.02 6.42
N GLN A 117 0.52 -1.28 5.32
CA GLN A 117 1.70 -1.33 4.46
C GLN A 117 2.98 -0.87 5.18
N VAL A 118 2.90 0.18 6.01
CA VAL A 118 4.02 0.60 6.86
C VAL A 118 4.40 -0.49 7.86
N ILE A 119 3.42 -1.15 8.47
CA ILE A 119 3.66 -2.27 9.40
C ILE A 119 4.31 -3.45 8.67
N GLU A 120 3.77 -3.87 7.53
CA GLU A 120 4.29 -4.97 6.71
C GLU A 120 5.73 -4.71 6.26
N LEU A 121 6.05 -3.48 5.84
CA LEU A 121 7.40 -3.12 5.43
C LEU A 121 8.37 -3.20 6.61
N GLY A 122 7.98 -2.67 7.77
CA GLY A 122 8.82 -2.70 8.97
C GLY A 122 9.11 -4.14 9.41
N ASP A 123 8.09 -4.98 9.47
CA ASP A 123 8.24 -6.41 9.79
C ASP A 123 9.12 -7.13 8.76
N GLY A 124 8.89 -6.88 7.47
CA GLY A 124 9.69 -7.44 6.38
C GLY A 124 11.17 -7.04 6.40
N LEU A 125 11.50 -5.90 7.02
CA LEU A 125 12.87 -5.43 7.25
C LEU A 125 13.46 -5.88 8.60
N GLY A 126 12.69 -6.61 9.42
CA GLY A 126 13.12 -7.15 10.71
C GLY A 126 12.99 -6.19 11.89
N PHE A 127 12.15 -5.15 11.78
CA PHE A 127 11.80 -4.30 12.92
C PHE A 127 10.70 -4.93 13.77
N GLU A 128 10.73 -4.69 15.08
CA GLU A 128 9.56 -4.90 15.94
C GLU A 128 8.55 -3.78 15.66
N VAL A 129 7.40 -4.13 15.08
CA VAL A 129 6.39 -3.17 14.64
C VAL A 129 5.20 -3.09 15.60
N GLN A 130 4.62 -1.90 15.75
CA GLN A 130 3.42 -1.69 16.55
C GLN A 130 2.48 -0.70 15.86
N LYS A 131 1.24 -1.14 15.61
CA LYS A 131 0.15 -0.30 15.08
C LYS A 131 -0.51 0.51 16.19
N GLU A 132 -0.88 1.75 15.88
CA GLU A 132 -1.66 2.65 16.71
C GLU A 132 -1.12 2.82 18.14
N PHE A 133 0.09 3.37 18.26
CA PHE A 133 0.81 3.49 19.53
C PHE A 133 0.51 4.81 20.25
N SER A 134 0.27 4.75 21.55
CA SER A 134 0.16 5.94 22.41
C SER A 134 1.51 6.24 23.04
N VAL A 135 2.16 7.32 22.59
CA VAL A 135 3.48 7.72 23.11
C VAL A 135 3.34 8.40 24.47
N MET A 136 2.34 9.27 24.61
CA MET A 136 2.01 9.98 25.85
C MET A 136 0.51 10.32 25.85
N PRO A 137 -0.10 10.71 27.00
CA PRO A 137 -1.52 11.01 27.07
C PRO A 137 -1.94 12.06 26.02
N GLY A 138 -2.90 11.68 25.16
CA GLY A 138 -3.42 12.54 24.08
C GLY A 138 -2.51 12.66 22.85
N CYS A 139 -1.51 11.78 22.71
CA CYS A 139 -0.55 11.78 21.62
C CYS A 139 -0.41 10.35 21.06
N ARG A 140 -1.05 10.12 19.92
CA ARG A 140 -1.08 8.83 19.23
C ARG A 140 -0.31 8.93 17.91
N ILE A 141 0.27 7.82 17.48
CA ILE A 141 0.95 7.66 16.21
C ILE A 141 0.46 6.39 15.52
N ASP A 142 0.40 6.37 14.20
CA ASP A 142 -0.19 5.25 13.45
C ASP A 142 0.69 4.01 13.46
N ALA A 143 2.01 4.16 13.39
CA ALA A 143 2.94 3.05 13.50
C ALA A 143 4.25 3.42 14.18
N ILE A 144 4.84 2.45 14.88
CA ILE A 144 6.22 2.49 15.39
C ILE A 144 6.98 1.31 14.82
N TRP A 145 8.22 1.55 14.37
CA TRP A 145 9.22 0.52 14.15
C TRP A 145 10.28 0.62 15.25
N ARG A 146 10.61 -0.50 15.90
CA ARG A 146 11.66 -0.57 16.92
C ARG A 146 12.74 -1.55 16.51
N SER A 147 13.99 -1.20 16.81
CA SER A 147 15.11 -2.12 16.73
C SER A 147 15.95 -2.01 17.98
N ARG A 148 16.30 -3.16 18.56
CA ARG A 148 17.24 -3.22 19.69
C ARG A 148 18.67 -3.27 19.13
N VAL A 149 19.44 -2.24 19.41
CA VAL A 149 20.85 -2.18 19.03
C VAL A 149 21.68 -2.68 20.20
N ALA A 150 21.80 -4.01 20.34
CA ALA A 150 22.61 -4.69 21.35
C ALA A 150 22.58 -3.98 22.73
N ASN A 151 23.74 -3.54 23.23
CA ASN A 151 23.89 -2.87 24.52
C ASN A 151 23.69 -1.34 24.45
N LEU A 152 23.40 -0.78 23.28
CA LEU A 152 23.21 0.66 23.05
C LEU A 152 21.76 1.12 23.25
N GLY A 153 20.84 0.17 23.45
CA GLY A 153 19.43 0.44 23.74
C GLY A 153 18.51 0.22 22.54
N THR A 154 17.34 0.87 22.57
CA THR A 154 16.31 0.73 21.54
C THR A 154 16.23 2.00 20.73
N ILE A 155 16.22 1.85 19.40
CA ILE A 155 15.96 2.94 18.46
C ILE A 155 14.57 2.75 17.87
N CYS A 156 13.78 3.82 17.88
CA CYS A 156 12.42 3.85 17.37
C CYS A 156 12.28 4.83 16.19
N TYR A 157 11.46 4.46 15.22
CA TYR A 157 10.97 5.33 14.16
C TYR A 157 9.45 5.41 14.27
N ALA A 158 8.90 6.62 14.22
CA ALA A 158 7.48 6.87 14.39
C ALA A 158 6.86 7.34 13.07
N PHE A 159 5.75 6.74 12.65
CA PHE A 159 5.14 6.98 11.34
C PHE A 159 3.72 7.50 11.49
N GLU A 160 3.44 8.66 10.89
CA GLU A 160 2.08 9.21 10.77
C GLU A 160 1.66 9.15 9.30
N VAL A 161 0.53 8.51 9.04
CA VAL A 161 -0.09 8.46 7.72
C VAL A 161 -1.06 9.63 7.59
N HIS A 162 -0.70 10.63 6.78
CA HIS A 162 -1.54 11.81 6.62
C HIS A 162 -2.26 11.79 5.28
N ARG A 163 -3.60 11.71 5.28
CA ARG A 163 -4.42 11.83 4.05
C ARG A 163 -5.30 13.07 4.03
N LYS A 164 -5.93 13.37 5.16
CA LYS A 164 -6.87 14.48 5.35
C LYS A 164 -6.76 14.96 6.80
N GLY A 165 -7.10 16.22 7.03
CA GLY A 165 -7.08 16.83 8.37
C GLY A 165 -6.16 18.03 8.42
N SER A 166 -5.86 18.48 9.64
CA SER A 166 -4.99 19.63 9.87
C SER A 166 -3.53 19.20 9.93
N ARG A 167 -2.72 19.66 8.97
CA ARG A 167 -1.26 19.43 9.01
C ARG A 167 -0.63 20.09 10.23
N ASP A 168 -1.10 21.27 10.65
CA ASP A 168 -0.60 21.95 11.85
C ASP A 168 -0.76 21.06 13.10
N SER A 169 -1.91 20.37 13.19
CA SER A 169 -2.17 19.42 14.26
C SER A 169 -1.23 18.21 14.19
N THR A 170 -1.02 17.66 12.98
CA THR A 170 -0.06 16.57 12.76
C THR A 170 1.36 17.01 13.13
N ILE A 171 1.84 18.16 12.65
CA ILE A 171 3.17 18.70 12.96
C ILE A 171 3.35 18.88 14.47
N LEU A 172 2.36 19.47 15.15
CA LEU A 172 2.38 19.64 16.61
C LEU A 172 2.44 18.30 17.34
N ASN A 173 1.71 17.30 16.87
CA ASN A 173 1.75 15.93 17.41
C ASN A 173 3.16 15.33 17.27
N LEU A 174 3.75 15.42 16.07
CA LEU A 174 5.10 14.91 15.80
C LEU A 174 6.20 15.61 16.61
N GLN A 175 6.09 16.93 16.82
CA GLN A 175 7.01 17.67 17.70
C GLN A 175 6.96 17.17 19.15
N ARG A 176 5.80 16.76 19.64
CA ARG A 176 5.66 16.17 20.98
C ARG A 176 6.26 14.78 21.04
N ILE A 177 5.97 13.93 20.04
CA ILE A 177 6.49 12.57 19.93
C ILE A 177 8.01 12.56 19.92
N ARG A 178 8.64 13.46 19.15
CA ARG A 178 10.10 13.58 19.05
C ARG A 178 10.81 13.88 20.38
N ARG A 179 10.10 14.30 21.42
CA ARG A 179 10.69 14.50 22.75
C ARG A 179 11.05 13.19 23.46
N ASP A 180 10.49 12.06 23.03
CA ASP A 180 10.92 10.75 23.48
C ASP A 180 12.35 10.47 22.96
N PRO A 181 13.34 10.25 23.86
CA PRO A 181 14.73 10.06 23.45
C PRO A 181 14.98 8.77 22.65
N THR A 182 14.06 7.80 22.71
CA THR A 182 14.15 6.56 21.93
C THR A 182 13.73 6.77 20.47
N ILE A 183 12.96 7.82 20.18
CA ILE A 183 12.46 8.12 18.83
C ILE A 183 13.51 8.93 18.07
N GLN A 184 14.18 8.30 17.13
CA GLN A 184 15.23 8.92 16.32
C GLN A 184 14.66 9.78 15.18
N LYS A 185 13.61 9.30 14.53
CA LYS A 185 12.89 10.01 13.46
C LYS A 185 11.39 9.90 13.65
N VAL A 186 10.71 10.96 13.25
CA VAL A 186 9.28 10.98 12.97
C VAL A 186 9.10 11.06 11.46
N VAL A 187 8.24 10.25 10.86
CA VAL A 187 8.13 10.09 9.41
C VAL A 187 6.69 10.36 9.01
N ILE A 188 6.50 11.26 8.05
CA ILE A 188 5.20 11.55 7.47
C ILE A 188 5.04 10.72 6.21
N VAL A 189 3.99 9.93 6.15
CA VAL A 189 3.63 9.08 5.01
C VAL A 189 2.42 9.68 4.31
N SER A 190 2.55 10.07 3.04
CA SER A 190 1.45 10.72 2.31
C SER A 190 1.68 10.72 0.79
N SER A 191 0.77 11.33 0.04
CA SER A 191 0.96 11.64 -1.37
C SER A 191 2.01 12.74 -1.54
N LYS A 192 2.64 12.78 -2.72
CA LYS A 192 3.68 13.74 -3.04
C LYS A 192 3.28 15.19 -2.76
N ASP A 193 2.07 15.59 -3.18
CA ASP A 193 1.58 16.96 -3.03
C ASP A 193 1.34 17.38 -1.57
N GLU A 194 0.92 16.43 -0.73
CA GLU A 194 0.78 16.67 0.72
C GLU A 194 2.16 16.73 1.38
N LEU A 195 3.09 15.84 1.03
CA LEU A 195 4.45 15.88 1.55
C LEU A 195 5.15 17.21 1.20
N ASP A 196 4.96 17.74 0.00
CA ASP A 196 5.52 19.03 -0.40
C ASP A 196 4.87 20.22 0.31
N ARG A 197 3.63 20.08 0.80
CA ARG A 197 3.01 21.05 1.72
C ARG A 197 3.65 20.96 3.11
N PHE A 198 3.79 19.75 3.66
CA PHE A 198 4.48 19.55 4.94
C PHE A 198 5.91 20.09 4.92
N LYS A 199 6.69 19.82 3.87
CA LYS A 199 8.06 20.34 3.73
C LYS A 199 8.10 21.87 3.82
N ARG A 200 7.15 22.56 3.18
CA ARG A 200 7.07 24.03 3.21
C ARG A 200 6.75 24.56 4.61
N GLU A 201 5.79 23.97 5.30
CA GLU A 201 5.44 24.38 6.67
C GLU A 201 6.57 24.11 7.65
N ILE A 202 7.12 22.90 7.61
CA ILE A 202 8.20 22.46 8.50
C ILE A 202 9.49 23.23 8.23
N SER A 203 9.71 23.76 7.02
CA SER A 203 10.91 24.56 6.69
C SER A 203 11.13 25.78 7.59
N SER A 204 10.04 26.31 8.18
CA SER A 204 10.03 27.45 9.09
C SER A 204 10.32 27.09 10.55
N LEU A 205 10.38 25.80 10.89
CA LEU A 205 10.59 25.29 12.23
C LEU A 205 12.08 25.13 12.57
N ASP A 206 12.37 24.82 13.83
CA ASP A 206 13.73 24.67 14.31
C ASP A 206 14.50 23.55 13.57
N GLU A 207 15.80 23.75 13.43
CA GLU A 207 16.67 22.82 12.70
C GLU A 207 16.68 21.41 13.29
N GLY A 208 16.56 21.28 14.61
CA GLY A 208 16.50 19.99 15.29
C GLY A 208 15.28 19.17 14.85
N PHE A 209 14.11 19.80 14.79
CA PHE A 209 12.89 19.17 14.29
C PHE A 209 12.95 18.91 12.79
N ARG A 210 13.42 19.87 11.97
CA ARG A 210 13.57 19.66 10.51
C ARG A 210 14.44 18.46 10.19
N ASN A 211 15.55 18.29 10.91
CA ASN A 211 16.45 17.15 10.74
C ASN A 211 15.87 15.84 11.30
N ALA A 212 14.86 15.89 12.16
CA ALA A 212 14.22 14.71 12.73
C ALA A 212 13.04 14.18 11.89
N VAL A 213 12.49 15.00 11.00
CA VAL A 213 11.36 14.62 10.15
C VAL A 213 11.86 13.88 8.91
N GLY A 214 11.27 12.72 8.64
CA GLY A 214 11.35 12.00 7.36
C GLY A 214 10.06 12.19 6.56
N TYR A 215 10.16 12.05 5.24
CA TYR A 215 9.02 12.08 4.33
C TYR A 215 9.05 10.80 3.51
N PHE A 216 7.93 10.10 3.44
CA PHE A 216 7.83 8.82 2.75
C PHE A 216 6.60 8.82 1.85
N GLU A 217 6.81 8.87 0.54
CA GLU A 217 5.70 8.85 -0.41
C GLU A 217 5.01 7.49 -0.41
N VAL A 218 3.68 7.48 -0.51
CA VAL A 218 2.90 6.22 -0.57
C VAL A 218 3.33 5.35 -1.75
N ARG A 219 3.66 5.95 -2.91
CA ARG A 219 4.22 5.22 -4.06
C ARG A 219 5.54 4.55 -3.69
N ASP A 220 6.44 5.26 -3.02
CA ASP A 220 7.74 4.71 -2.60
C ASP A 220 7.59 3.57 -1.61
N LEU A 221 6.64 3.68 -0.68
CA LEU A 221 6.30 2.61 0.26
C LEU A 221 5.85 1.34 -0.48
N GLN A 222 4.97 1.48 -1.47
CA GLN A 222 4.49 0.36 -2.27
C GLN A 222 5.60 -0.28 -3.11
N ARG A 223 6.49 0.54 -3.70
CA ARG A 223 7.67 0.05 -4.42
C ARG A 223 8.62 -0.70 -3.49
N ALA A 224 8.90 -0.15 -2.31
CA ALA A 224 9.75 -0.80 -1.31
C ALA A 224 9.18 -2.16 -0.87
N LEU A 225 7.87 -2.25 -0.63
CA LEU A 225 7.21 -3.53 -0.33
C LEU A 225 7.37 -4.56 -1.43
N CYS A 226 7.19 -4.17 -2.70
CA CYS A 226 7.39 -5.05 -3.84
C CYS A 226 8.83 -5.60 -3.89
N HIS A 227 9.83 -4.76 -3.61
CA HIS A 227 11.23 -5.21 -3.53
C HIS A 227 11.49 -6.18 -2.37
N VAL A 228 10.90 -5.92 -1.20
CA VAL A 228 11.02 -6.84 -0.06
C VAL A 228 10.36 -8.19 -0.38
N GLN A 229 9.20 -8.19 -1.03
CA GLN A 229 8.51 -9.41 -1.46
C GLN A 229 9.36 -10.20 -2.47
N GLY A 230 9.87 -9.55 -3.52
CA GLY A 230 10.75 -10.20 -4.49
C GLY A 230 12.03 -10.76 -3.85
N LEU A 231 12.62 -10.06 -2.89
CA LEU A 231 13.75 -10.58 -2.11
C LEU A 231 13.35 -11.83 -1.29
N LYS A 232 12.20 -11.80 -0.61
CA LYS A 232 11.69 -12.94 0.14
C LYS A 232 11.50 -14.17 -0.76
N GLU A 233 10.97 -13.99 -1.97
CA GLU A 233 10.80 -15.07 -2.95
C GLU A 233 12.15 -15.69 -3.36
N ILE A 234 13.16 -14.86 -3.67
CA ILE A 234 14.51 -15.34 -4.00
C ILE A 234 15.11 -16.11 -2.82
N LEU A 235 15.04 -15.57 -1.60
CA LEU A 235 15.56 -16.22 -0.40
C LEU A 235 14.84 -17.54 -0.11
N ASN A 236 13.54 -17.61 -0.35
CA ASN A 236 12.75 -18.83 -0.23
C ASN A 236 13.21 -19.90 -1.24
N ALA A 237 13.42 -19.52 -2.50
CA ALA A 237 13.92 -20.41 -3.54
C ALA A 237 15.33 -20.96 -3.23
N LEU A 238 16.16 -20.18 -2.53
CA LEU A 238 17.47 -20.60 -2.04
C LEU A 238 17.42 -21.43 -0.74
N GLY A 239 16.24 -21.61 -0.13
CA GLY A 239 16.09 -22.30 1.15
C GLY A 239 16.67 -21.55 2.34
N LEU A 240 16.81 -20.22 2.22
CA LEU A 240 17.38 -19.35 3.26
C LEU A 240 16.32 -18.76 4.19
N LEU A 241 15.03 -18.88 3.84
CA LEU A 241 13.94 -18.58 4.76
C LEU A 241 13.61 -19.83 5.59
N ILE A 242 13.61 -19.65 6.91
CA ILE A 242 13.19 -20.70 7.82
C ILE A 242 11.69 -20.91 7.61
N SER A 243 11.29 -22.07 7.08
CA SER A 243 9.90 -22.49 7.02
C SER A 243 9.43 -22.80 8.44
N GLY A 244 8.93 -21.78 9.15
CA GLY A 244 8.35 -21.92 10.49
C GLY A 244 9.01 -21.06 11.56
N ALA A 245 8.49 -19.85 11.74
CA ALA A 245 8.26 -19.28 13.06
C ALA A 245 6.80 -18.79 13.02
N GLY A 246 5.99 -19.30 13.94
CA GLY A 246 4.52 -19.24 13.91
C GLY A 246 3.92 -17.89 14.28
#